data_AF-A0A2G6NT88-F1
#
_entry.id   AF-A0A2G6NT88-F1
#
_cell.length_a   1.000
_cell.length_b   1.000
_cell.length_c   1.000
_cell.angle_alpha   90.00
_cell.angle_beta   90.00
_cell.angle_gamma   90.00
#
_symmetry.space_group_name_H-M   'P 1'
#
loop_
_entity.id
_entity.type
_entity.pdbx_description
1 polymer ?
#
loop_
_entity_poly.entity_id
_entity_poly.type
_entity_poly.pdbx_seq_one_letter_code
_entity_poly.pdbx_strand_id
1 'polypeptide(L)'
;MKVTEQLDAMSIMAIDPVAYLALPRFLAALLMMPVVTIICDAVAIGGAYVVSVATLDVGAGVFTEGLRMFYRHSDLLGGVIKSVVFGGIIGLSGIYFGFNTRGGAEGVGRSTMTAVVGSCLSVLVADYLLAIILFQIIFGKH
;
A
#
# COMPACT_ATOMS: atom_id res chain seq x y z
N MET A 1 -12.44 19.17 -5.63
CA MET A 1 -11.53 20.22 -5.15
C MET A 1 -10.89 20.96 -6.30
N LYS A 2 -10.13 20.30 -7.21
CA LYS A 2 -9.57 21.01 -8.38
C LYS A 2 -10.64 21.52 -9.34
N VAL A 3 -11.54 20.65 -9.79
CA VAL A 3 -12.62 20.98 -10.76
C VAL A 3 -13.61 22.05 -10.24
N THR A 4 -13.71 22.20 -8.92
CA THR A 4 -14.57 23.19 -8.26
C THR A 4 -13.80 24.46 -7.88
N GLU A 5 -12.60 24.68 -8.41
CA GLU A 5 -11.71 25.84 -8.15
C GLU A 5 -11.35 26.05 -6.66
N GLN A 6 -11.57 25.05 -5.80
CA GLN A 6 -11.31 25.18 -4.36
C GLN A 6 -9.81 25.22 -4.06
N LEU A 7 -8.98 24.52 -4.84
CA LEU A 7 -7.53 24.57 -4.69
C LEU A 7 -6.95 25.93 -5.09
N ASP A 8 -7.53 26.54 -6.12
CA ASP A 8 -7.15 27.87 -6.58
C ASP A 8 -7.62 28.96 -5.59
N ALA A 9 -8.81 28.80 -5.02
CA ALA A 9 -9.28 29.64 -3.91
C ALA A 9 -8.35 29.60 -2.70
N MET A 10 -7.85 28.42 -2.29
CA MET A 10 -6.85 28.31 -1.22
C MET A 10 -5.57 29.10 -1.54
N SER A 11 -5.11 29.01 -2.80
CA SER A 11 -3.89 29.69 -3.24
C SER A 11 -4.05 31.22 -3.22
N ILE A 12 -5.24 31.73 -3.56
CA ILE A 12 -5.57 33.16 -3.47
C ILE A 12 -5.61 33.64 -2.01
N MET A 13 -6.02 32.77 -1.08
CA MET A 13 -5.99 33.03 0.37
C MET A 13 -4.59 32.89 0.99
N ALA A 14 -3.54 32.75 0.17
CA ALA A 14 -2.16 32.52 0.61
C ALA A 14 -1.98 31.23 1.44
N ILE A 15 -2.83 30.23 1.25
CA ILE A 15 -2.71 28.91 1.84
C ILE A 15 -2.11 27.97 0.80
N ASP A 16 -0.93 27.39 1.09
CA ASP A 16 -0.32 26.38 0.22
C ASP A 16 -1.16 25.08 0.20
N PRO A 17 -1.78 24.72 -0.93
CA PRO A 17 -2.58 23.50 -1.03
C PRO A 17 -1.74 22.22 -0.90
N VAL A 18 -0.43 22.26 -1.17
CA VAL A 18 0.43 21.08 -1.03
C VAL A 18 0.66 20.77 0.45
N ALA A 19 1.14 21.74 1.22
CA ALA A 19 1.34 21.57 2.65
C ALA A 19 0.02 21.29 3.40
N TYR A 20 -1.07 21.97 3.04
CA TYR A 20 -2.33 21.85 3.77
C TYR A 20 -3.13 20.59 3.43
N LEU A 21 -3.09 20.13 2.17
CA LEU A 21 -3.95 19.05 1.70
C LEU A 21 -3.18 17.79 1.28
N ALA A 22 -2.12 17.95 0.48
CA ALA A 22 -1.40 16.82 -0.08
C ALA A 22 -0.56 16.10 0.98
N LEU A 23 0.20 16.85 1.78
CA LEU A 23 1.10 16.28 2.78
C LEU A 23 0.36 15.44 3.85
N PRO A 24 -0.73 15.90 4.48
CA PRO A 24 -1.45 15.09 5.47
C PRO A 24 -2.02 13.80 4.87
N ARG A 25 -2.52 13.86 3.62
CA ARG A 25 -3.06 12.70 2.92
C ARG A 25 -1.98 11.69 2.54
N PHE A 26 -0.82 12.19 2.11
CA PHE A 26 0.34 11.34 1.84
C PHE A 26 0.80 10.62 3.10
N LEU A 27 0.97 11.34 4.21
CA LEU A 27 1.36 10.75 5.49
C LEU A 27 0.33 9.74 5.99
N ALA A 28 -0.96 10.03 5.85
CA ALA A 28 -2.02 9.08 6.17
C ALA A 28 -1.92 7.79 5.33
N ALA A 29 -1.71 7.89 4.02
CA ALA A 29 -1.54 6.71 3.16
C ALA A 29 -0.26 5.91 3.50
N LEU A 30 0.83 6.61 3.78
CA LEU A 30 2.13 6.03 4.14
C LEU A 30 2.06 5.24 5.46
N LEU A 31 1.35 5.77 6.45
CA LEU A 31 1.19 5.15 7.77
C LEU A 31 0.09 4.08 7.81
N MET A 32 -1.01 4.28 7.09
CA MET A 32 -2.13 3.34 7.12
C MET A 32 -1.86 2.07 6.31
N MET A 33 -1.04 2.12 5.26
CA MET A 33 -0.73 0.92 4.49
C MET A 33 -0.10 -0.22 5.31
N PRO A 34 0.99 0.00 6.08
CA PRO A 34 1.56 -1.07 6.90
C PRO A 34 0.57 -1.58 7.97
N VAL A 35 -0.25 -0.70 8.54
CA VAL A 35 -1.29 -1.10 9.52
C VAL A 35 -2.29 -2.06 8.87
N VAL A 36 -2.79 -1.73 7.68
CA VAL A 36 -3.73 -2.58 6.94
C VAL A 36 -3.06 -3.89 6.53
N THR A 37 -1.80 -3.87 6.09
CA THR A 37 -1.06 -5.09 5.74
C THR A 37 -0.95 -6.06 6.92
N ILE A 38 -0.59 -5.58 8.11
CA ILE A 38 -0.50 -6.43 9.32
C ILE A 38 -1.85 -7.07 9.66
N ILE A 39 -2.94 -6.31 9.53
CA ILE A 39 -4.29 -6.83 9.77
C ILE A 39 -4.65 -7.89 8.72
N CYS A 40 -4.34 -7.63 7.45
CA CYS A 40 -4.56 -8.59 6.36
C CYS A 40 -3.79 -9.90 6.60
N ASP A 41 -2.52 -9.82 7.03
CA ASP A 41 -1.71 -11.00 7.33
C ASP A 41 -2.28 -11.80 8.50
N ALA A 42 -2.75 -11.13 9.56
CA ALA A 42 -3.39 -11.80 10.70
C ALA A 42 -4.68 -12.53 10.29
N VAL A 43 -5.51 -11.88 9.47
CA VAL A 43 -6.74 -12.48 8.93
C VAL A 43 -6.41 -13.63 7.98
N ALA A 44 -5.39 -13.50 7.14
CA ALA A 44 -4.95 -14.56 6.23
C ALA A 44 -4.45 -15.80 6.98
N ILE A 45 -3.64 -15.63 8.03
CA ILE A 45 -3.17 -16.74 8.88
C ILE A 45 -4.34 -17.40 9.61
N GLY A 46 -5.27 -16.61 10.15
CA GLY A 46 -6.47 -17.14 10.81
C GLY A 46 -7.37 -17.92 9.83
N GLY A 47 -7.58 -17.39 8.64
CA GLY A 47 -8.33 -18.07 7.57
C GLY A 47 -7.66 -19.37 7.13
N ALA A 48 -6.34 -19.36 6.95
CA ALA A 48 -5.55 -20.54 6.63
C ALA A 48 -5.70 -21.62 7.73
N TYR A 49 -5.62 -21.24 9.01
CA TYR A 49 -5.80 -22.16 10.13
C TYR A 49 -7.18 -22.83 10.11
N VAL A 50 -8.26 -22.04 9.96
CA VAL A 50 -9.63 -22.55 9.95
C VAL A 50 -9.82 -23.54 8.81
N VAL A 51 -9.38 -23.19 7.60
CA VAL A 51 -9.51 -24.07 6.43
C VAL A 51 -8.68 -25.35 6.63
N SER A 52 -7.42 -25.25 7.04
CA SER A 52 -6.54 -26.40 7.23
C SER A 52 -7.08 -27.40 8.26
N VAL A 53 -7.59 -26.92 9.40
CA VAL A 53 -8.09 -27.80 10.47
C VAL A 53 -9.49 -28.32 10.16
N ALA A 54 -10.40 -27.46 9.67
CA ALA A 54 -11.81 -27.84 9.51
C ALA A 54 -12.10 -28.60 8.22
N THR A 55 -11.29 -28.44 7.17
CA THR A 55 -11.57 -29.07 5.86
C THR A 55 -10.47 -30.00 5.37
N LEU A 56 -9.20 -29.79 5.72
CA LEU A 56 -8.09 -30.64 5.26
C LEU A 56 -7.63 -31.67 6.30
N ASP A 57 -8.29 -31.76 7.46
CA ASP A 57 -7.97 -32.68 8.57
C ASP A 57 -6.50 -32.58 9.04
N VAL A 58 -5.90 -31.40 8.87
CA VAL A 58 -4.56 -31.11 9.37
C VAL A 58 -4.66 -30.87 10.87
N GLY A 59 -3.96 -31.67 11.67
CA GLY A 59 -3.90 -31.47 13.11
C GLY A 59 -3.41 -30.06 13.47
N ALA A 60 -4.08 -29.38 14.41
CA ALA A 60 -3.74 -28.00 14.81
C ALA A 60 -2.28 -27.84 15.26
N GLY A 61 -1.70 -28.88 15.89
CA GLY A 61 -0.28 -28.92 16.23
C GLY A 61 0.64 -28.88 15.01
N VAL A 62 0.30 -29.64 13.95
CA VAL A 62 1.09 -29.70 12.71
C VAL A 62 1.07 -28.35 11.98
N PHE A 63 -0.09 -27.69 11.93
CA PHE A 63 -0.19 -26.35 11.32
C PHE A 63 0.69 -25.32 12.06
N THR A 64 0.58 -25.28 13.40
CA THR A 64 1.31 -24.29 14.20
C THR A 64 2.82 -24.56 14.23
N GLU A 65 3.24 -25.81 14.19
CA GLU A 65 4.64 -26.19 14.05
C GLU A 65 5.19 -25.80 12.67
N GLY A 66 4.46 -26.08 11.60
CA GLY A 66 4.83 -25.66 10.25
C GLY A 66 4.96 -24.14 10.14
N LEU A 67 3.99 -23.41 10.69
CA LEU A 67 4.03 -21.94 10.70
C LEU A 67 5.28 -21.41 11.42
N ARG A 68 5.68 -22.01 12.55
CA ARG A 68 6.92 -21.62 13.26
C ARG A 68 8.19 -22.02 12.52
N MET A 69 8.19 -23.15 11.82
CA MET A 69 9.36 -23.66 11.09
C MET A 69 9.68 -22.79 9.87
N PHE A 70 8.67 -22.34 9.14
CA PHE A 70 8.85 -21.52 7.93
C PHE A 70 8.89 -20.02 8.21
N TYR A 71 8.45 -19.57 9.38
CA TYR A 71 8.48 -18.17 9.76
C TYR A 71 9.93 -17.67 9.88
N ARG A 72 10.28 -16.65 9.09
CA ARG A 72 11.50 -15.88 9.26
C ARG A 72 11.17 -14.45 9.62
N HIS A 73 11.91 -13.89 10.58
CA HIS A 73 11.79 -12.49 10.98
C HIS A 73 12.06 -11.52 9.82
N SER A 74 12.88 -11.94 8.84
CA SER A 74 13.12 -11.21 7.58
C SER A 74 11.85 -11.00 6.77
N ASP A 75 10.91 -11.93 6.82
CA ASP A 75 9.70 -11.88 5.98
C ASP A 75 8.73 -10.83 6.51
N LEU A 76 8.60 -10.74 7.85
CA LEU A 76 7.82 -9.70 8.51
C LEU A 76 8.40 -8.31 8.26
N LEU A 77 9.71 -8.13 8.48
CA LEU A 77 10.37 -6.85 8.24
C LEU A 77 10.31 -6.45 6.76
N GLY A 78 10.51 -7.42 5.85
CA GLY A 78 10.38 -7.21 4.42
C GLY A 78 8.97 -6.77 4.01
N GLY A 79 7.92 -7.39 4.56
CA GLY A 79 6.53 -7.02 4.33
C GLY A 79 6.19 -5.61 4.84
N VAL A 80 6.64 -5.24 6.04
CA VAL A 80 6.42 -3.90 6.60
C VAL A 80 7.14 -2.82 5.77
N ILE A 81 8.39 -3.06 5.39
CA ILE A 81 9.14 -2.10 4.54
C ILE A 81 8.44 -1.93 3.18
N LYS A 82 8.05 -3.04 2.53
CA LYS A 82 7.34 -3.01 1.25
C LYS A 82 6.02 -2.24 1.34
N SER A 83 5.21 -2.52 2.36
CA SER A 83 3.91 -1.85 2.54
C SER A 83 4.03 -0.33 2.75
N VAL A 84 5.07 0.14 3.46
CA VAL A 84 5.37 1.58 3.55
C VAL A 84 5.66 2.17 2.17
N VAL A 85 6.52 1.52 1.37
CA VAL A 85 6.85 2.01 0.01
C VAL A 85 5.61 2.03 -0.88
N PHE A 86 4.77 0.99 -0.81
CA PHE A 86 3.52 0.92 -1.58
C PHE A 86 2.53 2.00 -1.18
N GLY A 87 2.38 2.28 0.12
CA GLY A 87 1.58 3.40 0.61
C GLY A 87 2.05 4.75 0.08
N GLY A 88 3.37 4.93 -0.02
CA GLY A 88 3.96 6.12 -0.62
C GLY A 88 3.63 6.26 -2.12
N ILE A 89 3.80 5.18 -2.89
CA ILE A 89 3.49 5.16 -4.33
C ILE A 89 2.02 5.47 -4.58
N ILE A 90 1.12 4.82 -3.85
CA ILE A 90 -0.33 5.00 -3.99
C ILE A 90 -0.74 6.42 -3.59
N GLY A 91 -0.23 6.92 -2.46
CA GLY A 91 -0.50 8.28 -1.99
C GLY A 91 -0.04 9.34 -2.99
N LEU A 92 1.20 9.25 -3.47
CA LEU A 92 1.74 10.20 -4.47
C LEU A 92 1.00 10.12 -5.80
N SER A 93 0.68 8.92 -6.29
CA SER A 93 -0.09 8.75 -7.52
C SER A 93 -1.45 9.44 -7.40
N GLY A 94 -2.18 9.18 -6.30
CA GLY A 94 -3.48 9.81 -6.07
C GLY A 94 -3.43 11.33 -6.01
N ILE A 95 -2.41 11.89 -5.34
CA ILE A 95 -2.20 13.34 -5.27
C ILE A 95 -1.87 13.92 -6.65
N TYR A 96 -0.93 13.30 -7.37
CA TYR A 96 -0.46 13.78 -8.67
C TYR A 96 -1.60 13.85 -9.69
N PHE A 97 -2.33 12.74 -9.89
CA PHE A 97 -3.43 12.70 -10.84
C PHE A 97 -4.63 13.54 -10.37
N GLY A 98 -4.88 13.63 -9.06
CA GLY A 98 -5.95 14.45 -8.49
C GLY A 98 -5.73 15.96 -8.67
N PHE A 99 -4.48 16.44 -8.54
CA PHE A 99 -4.14 17.85 -8.74
C PHE A 99 -4.14 18.23 -10.23
N ASN A 100 -3.82 17.27 -11.11
CA ASN A 100 -3.77 17.50 -12.56
C ASN A 100 -5.09 17.21 -13.29
N THR A 101 -6.16 16.89 -12.55
CA THR A 101 -7.48 16.60 -13.12
C THR A 101 -8.12 17.84 -13.77
N ARG A 102 -8.68 17.69 -14.97
CA ARG A 102 -9.38 18.74 -15.73
C ARG A 102 -10.62 18.18 -16.42
N GLY A 103 -11.58 19.02 -16.79
CA GLY A 103 -12.72 18.61 -17.64
C GLY A 103 -13.95 18.12 -16.87
N GLY A 104 -14.31 18.77 -15.76
CA GLY A 104 -15.56 18.47 -15.07
C GLY A 104 -15.59 17.09 -14.41
N ALA A 105 -16.80 16.54 -14.25
CA ALA A 105 -17.01 15.22 -13.64
C ALA A 105 -16.41 14.06 -14.47
N GLU A 106 -16.47 14.13 -15.80
CA GLU A 106 -15.90 13.13 -16.70
C GLU A 106 -14.37 13.03 -16.53
N GLY A 107 -13.71 14.19 -16.45
CA GLY A 107 -12.29 14.29 -16.19
C GLY A 107 -11.83 13.67 -14.87
N VAL A 108 -12.66 13.76 -13.82
CA VAL A 108 -12.39 13.11 -12.52
C VAL A 108 -12.37 11.60 -12.67
N GLY A 109 -13.35 11.02 -13.37
CA GLY A 109 -13.39 9.58 -13.64
C GLY A 109 -12.14 9.10 -14.38
N ARG A 110 -11.77 9.79 -15.47
CA ARG A 110 -10.59 9.45 -16.28
C ARG A 110 -9.28 9.56 -15.51
N SER A 111 -9.13 10.61 -14.71
CA SER A 111 -7.93 10.82 -13.88
C SER A 111 -7.84 9.76 -12.77
N THR A 112 -8.97 9.36 -12.19
CA THR A 112 -9.02 8.29 -11.19
C THR A 112 -8.60 6.95 -11.78
N MET A 113 -9.12 6.59 -12.96
CA MET A 113 -8.74 5.35 -13.64
C MET A 113 -7.24 5.33 -13.97
N THR A 114 -6.71 6.45 -14.46
CA THR A 114 -5.28 6.58 -14.79
C THR A 114 -4.41 6.49 -13.52
N ALA A 115 -4.88 7.07 -12.41
CA ALA A 115 -4.21 6.98 -11.12
C ALA A 115 -4.12 5.54 -10.61
N VAL A 116 -5.21 4.77 -10.72
CA VAL A 116 -5.24 3.36 -10.32
C VAL A 116 -4.32 2.52 -11.19
N VAL A 117 -4.39 2.67 -12.52
CA VAL A 117 -3.52 1.90 -13.43
C VAL A 117 -2.05 2.25 -13.20
N GLY A 118 -1.73 3.54 -13.09
CA GLY A 118 -0.37 4.02 -12.85
C GLY A 118 0.20 3.56 -11.51
N SER A 119 -0.61 3.59 -10.45
CA SER A 119 -0.19 3.12 -9.12
C SER A 119 0.00 1.60 -9.10
N CYS A 120 -0.91 0.82 -9.68
CA CYS A 120 -0.77 -0.63 -9.76
C CYS A 120 0.50 -1.06 -10.50
N LEU A 121 0.80 -0.44 -11.66
CA LEU A 121 2.03 -0.73 -12.41
C LEU A 121 3.28 -0.33 -11.62
N SER A 122 3.25 0.84 -10.98
CA SER A 122 4.37 1.32 -10.17
C SER A 122 4.64 0.44 -8.96
N VAL A 123 3.57 -0.04 -8.29
CA VAL A 123 3.66 -1.00 -7.18
C VAL A 123 4.24 -2.33 -7.65
N LEU A 124 3.81 -2.85 -8.81
CA LEU A 124 4.35 -4.10 -9.35
C LEU A 124 5.85 -4.01 -9.63
N VAL A 125 6.29 -2.91 -10.26
CA VAL A 125 7.71 -2.66 -10.53
C VAL A 125 8.49 -2.51 -9.22
N ALA A 126 7.94 -1.74 -8.26
CA ALA A 126 8.56 -1.57 -6.95
C ALA A 126 8.65 -2.89 -6.17
N ASP A 127 7.63 -3.75 -6.26
CA ASP A 127 7.64 -5.06 -5.59
C ASP A 127 8.78 -5.94 -6.08
N TYR A 128 8.97 -6.02 -7.40
CA TYR A 128 10.08 -6.77 -8.00
C TYR A 128 11.45 -6.23 -7.54
N LEU A 129 11.65 -4.91 -7.60
CA LEU A 129 12.89 -4.28 -7.17
C LEU A 129 13.16 -4.51 -5.67
N LEU A 130 12.14 -4.30 -4.83
CA LEU A 130 12.25 -4.51 -3.40
C LEU A 130 12.46 -5.99 -3.03
N ALA A 131 11.87 -6.92 -3.78
CA ALA A 131 12.10 -8.35 -3.56
C ALA A 131 13.57 -8.71 -3.73
N ILE A 132 14.20 -8.24 -4.82
CA ILE A 132 15.63 -8.47 -5.07
C ILE A 132 16.47 -7.79 -4.00
N ILE A 133 16.20 -6.52 -3.70
CA ILE A 133 17.01 -5.74 -2.75
C ILE A 133 16.90 -6.33 -1.34
N LEU A 134 15.70 -6.58 -0.85
CA LEU A 134 15.48 -7.05 0.51
C LEU A 134 15.89 -8.52 0.65
N PHE A 135 15.34 -9.42 -0.16
CA PHE A 135 15.53 -10.85 0.07
C PHE A 135 16.82 -11.41 -0.53
N GLN A 136 17.31 -10.89 -1.65
CA GLN A 136 18.52 -11.42 -2.28
C GLN A 136 19.79 -10.70 -1.79
N ILE A 137 19.76 -9.37 -1.61
CA ILE A 137 20.95 -8.60 -1.24
C ILE A 137 21.11 -8.46 0.27
N ILE A 138 20.03 -8.10 0.97
CA ILE A 138 20.09 -7.78 2.40
C ILE A 138 19.93 -9.05 3.26
N PHE A 139 18.88 -9.82 3.05
CA PHE A 139 18.59 -11.02 3.83
C PHE A 139 19.25 -12.30 3.28
N GLY A 140 19.61 -12.32 1.99
CA GLY A 140 20.24 -13.47 1.33
C GLY A 140 21.73 -13.68 1.67
N LYS A 141 22.30 -12.86 2.56
CA LYS A 141 23.69 -12.98 3.02
C LYS A 141 23.88 -13.89 4.25
N HIS A 142 22.83 -14.55 4.72
CA HIS A 142 22.85 -15.57 5.78
C HIS A 142 21.95 -16.76 5.41
#